data_AF-A0A1S4CB09-F1
#
_entry.id   AF-A0A1S4CB09-F1
#
_cell.length_a   1.000
_cell.length_b   1.000
_cell.length_c   1.000
_cell.angle_alpha   90.00
_cell.angle_beta   90.00
_cell.angle_gamma   90.00
#
_symmetry.space_group_name_H-M   'P 1'
#
loop_
_entity.id
_entity.type
_entity.pdbx_description
1 polymer ?
#
loop_
_entity_poly.entity_id
_entity_poly.type
_entity_poly.pdbx_seq_one_letter_code
_entity_poly.pdbx_strand_id
1 'polypeptide(L)'
;MPDVSNNVYLQAAKLDYNRCQSQHRFEWLIMQEWYEKCNFQHFGISKKYLLVSYFLAAASTFEVEKSRERLAWAKSRIICKMITSYFNEEATDWTTRNSLLMELKGFHDMSKNSNKTKEMVLNNLRQFLHQLSKATYEDLGREIHHQLHNAWETWLMSLREEKNTCQEEAELLVQTIYLSAGHMKHDEILFDAEYNSLSILTNKICRMLNELQNDKISADQWCSRTTGSSKATDIELDMQALVNLVFGNYSSNVNQDIKQIFFAVAKTFYYTTHITEEVIDFHISKVLFQQV
;
A
#
# COMPACT_ATOMS: atom_id res chain seq x y z
N MET A 1 -12.35 -1.78 40.33
CA MET A 1 -12.93 -0.61 39.62
C MET A 1 -13.93 -1.12 38.59
N PRO A 2 -15.24 -1.19 38.91
CA PRO A 2 -16.26 -1.74 38.00
C PRO A 2 -16.35 -0.99 36.66
N ASP A 3 -16.09 0.31 36.65
CA ASP A 3 -16.09 1.14 35.42
C ASP A 3 -14.85 0.93 34.54
N VAL A 4 -13.86 0.17 35.00
CA VAL A 4 -12.63 -0.15 34.25
C VAL A 4 -12.62 -1.61 33.82
N SER A 5 -13.03 -2.52 34.70
CA SER A 5 -13.04 -3.97 34.44
C SER A 5 -14.44 -4.52 34.63
N ASN A 6 -15.16 -4.70 33.53
CA ASN A 6 -16.50 -5.29 33.55
C ASN A 6 -16.76 -6.17 32.32
N ASN A 7 -17.72 -7.09 32.49
CA ASN A 7 -18.12 -8.02 31.46
C ASN A 7 -18.86 -7.36 30.30
N VAL A 8 -19.48 -6.19 30.50
CA VAL A 8 -20.19 -5.49 29.42
C VAL A 8 -19.20 -5.03 28.35
N TYR A 9 -18.09 -4.42 28.73
CA TYR A 9 -17.02 -4.01 27.81
C TYR A 9 -16.37 -5.21 27.12
N LEU A 10 -16.12 -6.30 27.85
CA LEU A 10 -15.57 -7.52 27.26
C LEU A 10 -16.52 -8.12 26.21
N GLN A 11 -17.82 -8.21 26.50
CA GLN A 11 -18.78 -8.74 25.54
C GLN A 11 -18.95 -7.84 24.32
N ALA A 12 -19.00 -6.51 24.53
CA ALA A 12 -19.04 -5.55 23.42
C ALA A 12 -17.81 -5.68 22.52
N ALA A 13 -16.60 -5.76 23.09
CA ALA A 13 -15.36 -5.92 22.34
C ALA A 13 -15.34 -7.22 21.52
N LYS A 14 -15.81 -8.34 22.08
CA LYS A 14 -15.92 -9.62 21.36
C LYS A 14 -16.87 -9.54 20.17
N LEU A 15 -18.04 -8.95 20.37
CA LEU A 15 -19.05 -8.81 19.31
C LEU A 15 -18.54 -7.92 18.17
N ASP A 16 -17.94 -6.78 18.52
CA ASP A 16 -17.40 -5.84 17.53
C ASP A 16 -16.22 -6.44 16.74
N TYR A 17 -15.30 -7.12 17.43
CA TYR A 17 -14.19 -7.83 16.81
C TYR A 17 -14.68 -8.89 15.82
N ASN A 18 -15.62 -9.75 16.26
CA ASN A 18 -16.15 -10.83 15.41
C ASN A 18 -16.94 -10.28 14.22
N ARG A 19 -17.59 -9.11 14.35
CA ARG A 19 -18.27 -8.41 13.26
C ARG A 19 -17.27 -7.91 12.21
N CYS A 20 -16.22 -7.20 12.63
CA CYS A 20 -15.16 -6.75 11.73
C CYS A 20 -14.48 -7.93 11.03
N GLN A 21 -14.12 -8.97 11.79
CA GLN A 21 -13.48 -10.17 11.23
C GLN A 21 -14.38 -10.87 10.19
N SER A 22 -15.71 -10.93 10.41
CA SER A 22 -16.63 -11.51 9.43
C SER A 22 -16.64 -10.73 8.12
N GLN A 23 -16.62 -9.40 8.19
CA GLN A 23 -16.47 -8.53 7.03
C GLN A 23 -15.14 -8.78 6.32
N HIS A 24 -14.04 -8.92 7.08
CA HIS A 24 -12.72 -9.14 6.49
C HIS A 24 -12.60 -10.49 5.79
N ARG A 25 -13.24 -11.55 6.30
CA ARG A 25 -13.31 -12.85 5.61
C ARG A 25 -14.07 -12.78 4.29
N PHE A 26 -15.15 -12.00 4.23
CA PHE A 26 -15.90 -11.80 2.99
C PHE A 26 -15.06 -11.04 1.96
N GLU A 27 -14.39 -9.97 2.38
CA GLU A 27 -13.45 -9.22 1.54
C GLU A 27 -12.27 -10.07 1.06
N TRP A 28 -11.78 -11.00 1.88
CA TRP A 28 -10.75 -11.95 1.46
C TRP A 28 -11.19 -12.82 0.28
N LEU A 29 -12.44 -13.30 0.25
CA LEU A 29 -12.98 -14.04 -0.89
C LEU A 29 -12.96 -13.19 -2.17
N ILE A 30 -13.36 -11.92 -2.08
CA ILE A 30 -13.30 -10.96 -3.19
C ILE A 30 -11.86 -10.79 -3.69
N MET A 31 -10.89 -10.70 -2.78
CA MET A 31 -9.47 -10.60 -3.13
C MET A 31 -8.95 -11.84 -3.87
N GLN A 32 -9.38 -13.04 -3.46
CA GLN A 32 -9.01 -14.29 -4.13
C GLN A 32 -9.59 -14.36 -5.55
N GLU A 33 -10.87 -14.03 -5.74
CA GLU A 33 -11.50 -14.00 -7.07
C GLU A 33 -10.82 -12.98 -8.00
N TRP A 34 -10.52 -11.79 -7.46
CA TRP A 34 -9.79 -10.76 -8.19
C TRP A 34 -8.40 -11.25 -8.62
N TYR A 35 -7.70 -11.99 -7.76
CA TYR A 35 -6.37 -12.52 -8.05
C TYR A 35 -6.36 -13.50 -9.22
N GLU A 36 -7.31 -14.44 -9.24
CA GLU A 36 -7.43 -15.42 -10.34
C GLU A 36 -7.81 -14.71 -11.65
N LYS A 37 -8.77 -13.78 -11.59
CA LYS A 37 -9.25 -13.04 -12.76
C LYS A 37 -8.15 -12.23 -13.45
N CYS A 38 -7.25 -11.62 -12.68
CA CYS A 38 -6.17 -10.77 -13.19
C CYS A 38 -4.88 -11.54 -13.50
N ASN A 39 -4.84 -12.86 -13.27
CA ASN A 39 -3.69 -13.73 -13.50
C ASN A 39 -2.39 -13.21 -12.85
N PHE A 40 -2.45 -12.74 -11.61
CA PHE A 40 -1.28 -12.16 -10.93
C PHE A 40 -0.14 -13.16 -10.69
N GLN A 41 -0.40 -14.46 -10.74
CA GLN A 41 0.65 -15.49 -10.70
C GLN A 41 1.67 -15.33 -11.84
N HIS A 42 1.25 -14.78 -13.00
CA HIS A 42 2.14 -14.51 -14.14
C HIS A 42 3.27 -13.55 -13.77
N PHE A 43 3.05 -12.67 -12.80
CA PHE A 43 4.01 -11.69 -12.32
C PHE A 43 4.70 -12.13 -11.02
N GLY A 44 4.76 -13.44 -10.76
CA GLY A 44 5.41 -14.00 -9.57
C GLY A 44 4.72 -13.66 -8.24
N ILE A 45 3.51 -13.11 -8.26
CA ILE A 45 2.76 -12.76 -7.05
C ILE A 45 2.10 -14.02 -6.52
N SER A 46 2.46 -14.47 -5.32
CA SER A 46 1.85 -15.65 -4.68
C SER A 46 0.54 -15.30 -3.96
N LYS A 47 -0.33 -16.30 -3.77
CA LYS A 47 -1.52 -16.18 -2.90
C LYS A 47 -1.15 -15.79 -1.45
N LYS A 48 0.04 -16.19 -0.99
CA LYS A 48 0.57 -15.78 0.31
C LYS A 48 0.86 -14.28 0.35
N TYR A 49 1.51 -13.74 -0.67
CA TYR A 49 1.76 -12.29 -0.77
C TYR A 49 0.45 -11.49 -0.85
N LEU A 50 -0.55 -12.01 -1.57
CA LEU A 50 -1.91 -11.47 -1.59
C LEU A 50 -2.54 -11.43 -0.19
N LEU A 51 -2.49 -12.56 0.53
CA LEU A 51 -3.05 -12.68 1.88
C LEU A 51 -2.36 -11.74 2.88
N VAL A 52 -1.02 -11.68 2.86
CA VAL A 52 -0.24 -10.76 3.70
C VAL A 52 -0.60 -9.31 3.38
N SER A 53 -0.70 -8.95 2.09
CA SER A 53 -1.07 -7.58 1.68
C SER A 53 -2.46 -7.19 2.17
N TYR A 54 -3.43 -8.12 2.08
CA TYR A 54 -4.77 -7.90 2.61
C TYR A 54 -4.78 -7.80 4.14
N PHE A 55 -4.07 -8.70 4.82
CA PHE A 55 -3.94 -8.70 6.28
C PHE A 55 -3.38 -7.37 6.81
N LEU A 56 -2.33 -6.83 6.19
CA LEU A 56 -1.72 -5.57 6.62
C LEU A 56 -2.69 -4.39 6.52
N ALA A 57 -3.49 -4.34 5.45
CA ALA A 57 -4.54 -3.34 5.29
C ALA A 57 -5.65 -3.53 6.34
N ALA A 58 -6.14 -4.77 6.51
CA ALA A 58 -7.22 -5.09 7.43
C ALA A 58 -6.86 -4.89 8.90
N ALA A 59 -5.62 -5.18 9.29
CA ALA A 59 -5.13 -4.94 10.64
C ALA A 59 -4.86 -3.46 10.95
N SER A 60 -4.72 -2.61 9.92
CA SER A 60 -4.44 -1.18 10.07
C SER A 60 -5.70 -0.31 9.97
N THR A 61 -6.67 -0.72 9.15
CA THR A 61 -7.94 -0.01 8.93
C THR A 61 -9.09 -1.02 9.05
N PHE A 62 -9.47 -1.41 10.26
CA PHE A 62 -10.31 -2.59 10.52
C PHE A 62 -11.83 -2.32 10.47
N GLU A 63 -12.25 -1.06 10.54
CA GLU A 63 -13.65 -0.67 10.73
C GLU A 63 -14.53 -1.07 9.53
N VAL A 64 -15.71 -1.67 9.74
CA VAL A 64 -16.53 -2.28 8.67
C VAL A 64 -16.78 -1.31 7.50
N GLU A 65 -17.06 -0.05 7.81
CA GLU A 65 -17.34 1.05 6.88
C GLU A 65 -16.15 1.43 5.99
N LYS A 66 -14.92 1.10 6.38
CA LYS A 66 -13.69 1.40 5.62
C LYS A 66 -13.26 0.31 4.66
N SER A 67 -14.22 -0.53 4.22
CA SER A 67 -13.99 -1.63 3.27
C SER A 67 -13.29 -1.18 1.99
N ARG A 68 -13.72 -0.06 1.41
CA ARG A 68 -13.14 0.48 0.19
C ARG A 68 -11.68 0.90 0.39
N GLU A 69 -11.36 1.53 1.50
CA GLU A 69 -9.99 1.96 1.85
C GLU A 69 -9.06 0.75 2.05
N ARG A 70 -9.51 -0.28 2.78
CA ARG A 70 -8.76 -1.53 2.93
C ARG A 70 -8.47 -2.20 1.59
N LEU A 71 -9.51 -2.36 0.76
CA LEU A 71 -9.38 -3.03 -0.53
C LEU A 71 -8.52 -2.20 -1.48
N ALA A 72 -8.68 -0.88 -1.51
CA ALA A 72 -7.82 0.02 -2.27
C ALA A 72 -6.36 -0.14 -1.86
N TRP A 73 -6.07 -0.12 -0.56
CA TRP A 73 -4.71 -0.33 -0.04
C TRP A 73 -4.13 -1.68 -0.49
N ALA A 74 -4.83 -2.78 -0.19
CA ALA A 74 -4.33 -4.12 -0.49
C ALA A 74 -4.13 -4.32 -1.99
N LYS A 75 -5.07 -3.88 -2.83
CA LYS A 75 -4.98 -3.98 -4.29
C LYS A 75 -3.86 -3.11 -4.86
N SER A 76 -3.66 -1.90 -4.34
CA SER A 76 -2.55 -1.04 -4.77
C SER A 76 -1.20 -1.73 -4.59
N ARG A 77 -0.96 -2.40 -3.46
CA ARG A 77 0.30 -3.17 -3.25
C ARG A 77 0.50 -4.26 -4.30
N ILE A 78 -0.56 -4.98 -4.66
CA ILE A 78 -0.49 -6.03 -5.70
C ILE A 78 -0.21 -5.43 -7.08
N ILE A 79 -0.86 -4.32 -7.44
CA ILE A 79 -0.64 -3.64 -8.71
C ILE A 79 0.78 -3.05 -8.77
N CYS A 80 1.28 -2.46 -7.68
CA CYS A 80 2.66 -2.00 -7.59
C CYS A 80 3.63 -3.17 -7.83
N LYS A 81 3.44 -4.29 -7.14
CA LYS A 81 4.28 -5.49 -7.32
C LYS A 81 4.24 -6.03 -8.75
N MET A 82 3.06 -6.05 -9.38
CA MET A 82 2.90 -6.46 -10.78
C MET A 82 3.72 -5.56 -11.73
N ILE A 83 3.61 -4.24 -11.58
CA ILE A 83 4.31 -3.26 -12.42
C ILE A 83 5.82 -3.37 -12.21
N THR A 84 6.28 -3.46 -10.96
CA THR A 84 7.71 -3.61 -10.65
C THR A 84 8.26 -4.94 -11.18
N SER A 85 7.50 -6.04 -11.13
CA SER A 85 7.91 -7.32 -11.73
C SER A 85 8.10 -7.17 -13.24
N TYR A 86 7.12 -6.57 -13.92
CA TYR A 86 7.20 -6.29 -15.36
C TYR A 86 8.41 -5.40 -15.72
N PHE A 87 8.68 -4.36 -14.94
CA PHE A 87 9.83 -3.46 -15.15
C PHE A 87 11.19 -4.10 -14.86
N ASN A 88 11.23 -5.15 -14.05
CA ASN A 88 12.46 -5.88 -13.75
C ASN A 88 12.74 -7.02 -14.74
N GLU A 89 11.70 -7.63 -15.30
CA GLU A 89 11.82 -8.82 -16.15
C GLU A 89 11.74 -8.53 -17.65
N GLU A 90 10.89 -7.57 -18.06
CA GLU A 90 10.60 -7.34 -19.48
C GLU A 90 10.86 -5.89 -19.95
N ALA A 91 10.52 -4.89 -19.13
CA ALA A 91 10.71 -3.47 -19.46
C ALA A 91 11.92 -2.89 -18.72
N THR A 92 13.11 -3.38 -19.08
CA THR A 92 14.37 -3.06 -18.39
C THR A 92 15.01 -1.75 -18.81
N ASP A 93 14.55 -1.14 -19.90
CA ASP A 93 15.09 0.11 -20.44
C ASP A 93 14.06 1.25 -20.36
N TRP A 94 14.55 2.50 -20.44
CA TRP A 94 13.70 3.68 -20.36
C TRP A 94 12.59 3.71 -21.43
N THR A 95 12.84 3.22 -22.65
CA THR A 95 11.88 3.29 -23.76
C THR A 95 10.69 2.40 -23.49
N THR A 96 10.92 1.16 -23.07
CA THR A 96 9.86 0.20 -22.75
C THR A 96 9.07 0.61 -21.51
N ARG A 97 9.72 1.16 -20.47
CA ARG A 97 9.05 1.75 -19.30
C ARG A 97 8.21 2.97 -19.67
N ASN A 98 8.75 3.87 -20.49
CA ASN A 98 8.06 5.08 -20.92
C ASN A 98 6.87 4.76 -21.84
N SER A 99 6.94 3.71 -22.67
CA SER A 99 5.81 3.23 -23.48
C SER A 99 4.60 2.85 -22.62
N LEU A 100 4.80 2.15 -21.50
CA LEU A 100 3.71 1.80 -20.58
C LEU A 100 2.98 3.06 -20.08
N LEU A 101 3.75 4.07 -19.65
CA LEU A 101 3.20 5.32 -19.16
C LEU A 101 2.47 6.11 -20.27
N MET A 102 3.05 6.20 -21.47
CA MET A 102 2.44 6.90 -22.59
C MET A 102 1.11 6.25 -22.98
N GLU A 103 1.05 4.93 -23.01
CA GLU A 103 -0.19 4.20 -23.27
C GLU A 103 -1.20 4.37 -22.15
N LEU A 104 -0.78 4.41 -20.87
CA LEU A 104 -1.69 4.72 -19.76
C LEU A 104 -2.35 6.10 -19.95
N LYS A 105 -1.57 7.10 -20.39
CA LYS A 105 -2.03 8.46 -20.72
C LYS A 105 -2.87 8.55 -22.01
N GLY A 106 -3.06 7.44 -22.72
CA GLY A 106 -3.84 7.38 -23.96
C GLY A 106 -3.06 7.69 -25.23
N PHE A 107 -1.74 7.87 -25.15
CA PHE A 107 -0.87 7.97 -26.33
C PHE A 107 -0.53 6.57 -26.83
N HIS A 108 -1.19 6.15 -27.91
CA HIS A 108 -0.91 4.86 -28.55
C HIS A 108 0.32 4.95 -29.46
N ASP A 109 1.25 4.02 -29.27
CA ASP A 109 2.27 3.74 -30.28
C ASP A 109 1.63 2.97 -31.45
N MET A 110 1.83 3.45 -32.68
CA MET A 110 1.32 2.80 -33.91
C MET A 110 2.10 1.52 -34.28
N SER A 111 3.12 1.19 -33.49
CA SER A 111 3.90 -0.05 -33.56
C SER A 111 3.04 -1.30 -33.29
N LYS A 112 2.96 -2.20 -34.29
CA LYS A 112 2.13 -3.43 -34.30
C LYS A 112 2.63 -4.56 -33.38
N ASN A 113 3.72 -4.39 -32.65
CA ASN A 113 4.23 -5.43 -31.74
C ASN A 113 3.75 -5.15 -30.32
N SER A 114 2.47 -5.44 -30.05
CA SER A 114 1.96 -5.33 -28.67
C SER A 114 2.54 -6.47 -27.84
N ASN A 115 3.28 -6.10 -26.79
CA ASN A 115 3.72 -7.05 -25.78
C ASN A 115 2.48 -7.48 -24.96
N LYS A 116 2.11 -8.76 -25.02
CA LYS A 116 0.98 -9.33 -24.28
C LYS A 116 1.06 -9.08 -22.78
N THR A 117 2.26 -9.13 -22.19
CA THR A 117 2.45 -8.84 -20.76
C THR A 117 2.17 -7.35 -20.48
N LYS A 118 2.66 -6.45 -21.33
CA LYS A 118 2.38 -5.01 -21.22
C LYS A 118 0.88 -4.71 -21.28
N GLU A 119 0.17 -5.32 -22.24
CA GLU A 119 -1.28 -5.19 -22.34
C GLU A 119 -2.00 -5.68 -21.08
N MET A 120 -1.55 -6.80 -20.51
CA MET A 120 -2.11 -7.33 -19.26
C MET A 120 -1.89 -6.39 -18.08
N VAL A 121 -0.69 -5.81 -17.95
CA VAL A 121 -0.38 -4.78 -16.94
C VAL A 121 -1.30 -3.56 -17.10
N LEU A 122 -1.41 -3.02 -18.31
CA LEU A 122 -2.25 -1.86 -18.61
C LEU A 122 -3.73 -2.13 -18.33
N ASN A 123 -4.24 -3.29 -18.76
CA ASN A 123 -5.63 -3.66 -18.56
C ASN A 123 -5.96 -3.81 -17.07
N ASN A 124 -5.11 -4.51 -16.31
CA ASN A 124 -5.29 -4.68 -14.87
C ASN A 124 -5.23 -3.35 -14.13
N LEU A 125 -4.26 -2.48 -14.47
CA LEU A 125 -4.14 -1.13 -13.87
C LEU A 125 -5.37 -0.27 -14.20
N ARG A 126 -5.74 -0.13 -15.47
CA ARG A 126 -6.90 0.66 -15.90
C ARG A 126 -8.19 0.16 -15.25
N GLN A 127 -8.39 -1.15 -15.19
CA GLN A 127 -9.55 -1.75 -14.54
C GLN A 127 -9.59 -1.42 -13.05
N PHE A 128 -8.45 -1.52 -12.35
CA PHE A 128 -8.35 -1.16 -10.95
C PHE A 128 -8.70 0.32 -10.70
N LEU A 129 -8.09 1.24 -11.44
CA LEU A 129 -8.32 2.69 -11.29
C LEU A 129 -9.78 3.06 -11.60
N HIS A 130 -10.34 2.48 -12.68
CA HIS A 130 -11.73 2.71 -13.06
C HIS A 130 -12.70 2.18 -12.00
N GLN A 131 -12.52 0.94 -11.52
CA GLN A 131 -13.38 0.35 -10.50
C GLN A 131 -13.33 1.11 -9.18
N LEU A 132 -12.14 1.53 -8.75
CA LEU A 132 -12.00 2.32 -7.53
C LEU A 132 -12.68 3.68 -7.67
N SER A 133 -12.47 4.38 -8.79
CA SER A 133 -13.12 5.66 -9.05
C SER A 133 -14.63 5.54 -9.08
N LYS A 134 -15.15 4.50 -9.75
CA LYS A 134 -16.58 4.22 -9.87
C LYS A 134 -17.20 3.91 -8.51
N ALA A 135 -16.60 3.01 -7.73
CA ALA A 135 -17.10 2.68 -6.39
C ALA A 135 -17.09 3.90 -5.45
N THR A 136 -16.06 4.75 -5.53
CA THR A 136 -16.01 5.99 -4.75
C THR A 136 -17.13 6.95 -5.13
N TYR A 137 -17.43 7.07 -6.43
CA TYR A 137 -18.55 7.89 -6.90
C TYR A 137 -19.91 7.32 -6.49
N GLU A 138 -20.13 6.01 -6.64
CA GLU A 138 -21.40 5.36 -6.32
C GLU A 138 -21.74 5.44 -4.83
N ASP A 139 -20.76 5.25 -3.94
CA ASP A 139 -21.01 5.23 -2.50
C ASP A 139 -20.98 6.62 -1.85
N LEU A 140 -20.13 7.54 -2.33
CA LEU A 140 -19.91 8.85 -1.69
C LEU A 140 -20.26 10.06 -2.57
N GLY A 141 -20.60 9.87 -3.84
CA GLY A 141 -20.80 10.96 -4.79
C GLY A 141 -19.54 11.77 -5.10
N ARG A 142 -18.35 11.20 -4.84
CA ARG A 142 -17.04 11.87 -5.01
C ARG A 142 -16.34 11.37 -6.28
N GLU A 143 -16.11 12.27 -7.21
CA GLU A 143 -15.32 11.99 -8.41
C GLU A 143 -13.82 12.14 -8.13
N ILE A 144 -13.09 11.02 -8.11
CA ILE A 144 -11.64 10.97 -7.82
C ILE A 144 -10.78 10.55 -9.03
N HIS A 145 -11.41 10.35 -10.19
CA HIS A 145 -10.78 9.71 -11.34
C HIS A 145 -9.49 10.41 -11.77
N HIS A 146 -9.53 11.73 -11.93
CA HIS A 146 -8.38 12.52 -12.35
C HIS A 146 -7.25 12.46 -11.31
N GLN A 147 -7.56 12.67 -10.03
CA GLN A 147 -6.56 12.68 -8.95
C GLN A 147 -5.93 11.31 -8.73
N LEU A 148 -6.72 10.23 -8.90
CA LEU A 148 -6.24 8.86 -8.81
C LEU A 148 -5.32 8.55 -9.99
N HIS A 149 -5.71 8.86 -11.23
CA HIS A 149 -4.84 8.68 -12.39
C HIS A 149 -3.54 9.46 -12.25
N ASN A 150 -3.60 10.73 -11.84
CA ASN A 150 -2.42 11.56 -11.63
C ASN A 150 -1.46 10.94 -10.59
N ALA A 151 -1.97 10.43 -9.47
CA ALA A 151 -1.15 9.77 -8.45
C ALA A 151 -0.35 8.58 -9.01
N TRP A 152 -1.03 7.72 -9.76
CA TRP A 152 -0.42 6.53 -10.37
C TRP A 152 0.54 6.89 -11.51
N GLU A 153 0.23 7.92 -12.30
CA GLU A 153 1.13 8.43 -13.34
C GLU A 153 2.39 9.05 -12.74
N THR A 154 2.30 9.83 -11.66
CA THR A 154 3.46 10.38 -10.95
C THR A 154 4.37 9.27 -10.43
N TRP A 155 3.81 8.23 -9.81
CA TRP A 155 4.60 7.10 -9.34
C TRP A 155 5.25 6.31 -10.48
N LEU A 156 4.56 6.10 -11.60
CA LEU A 156 5.16 5.48 -12.79
C LEU A 156 6.29 6.33 -13.38
N MET A 157 6.14 7.66 -13.33
CA MET A 157 7.18 8.60 -13.75
C MET A 157 8.44 8.50 -12.87
N SER A 158 8.31 8.32 -11.55
CA SER A 158 9.48 8.15 -10.69
C SER A 158 10.14 6.77 -10.86
N LEU A 159 9.36 5.72 -11.15
CA LEU A 159 9.92 4.38 -11.40
C LEU A 159 10.80 4.27 -12.66
N ARG A 160 10.57 5.08 -13.69
CA ARG A 160 11.35 5.01 -14.94
C ARG A 160 12.73 5.68 -14.86
N GLU A 161 13.01 6.49 -13.85
CA GLU A 161 14.25 7.29 -13.75
C GLU A 161 15.45 6.52 -13.16
N GLU A 162 15.41 5.18 -13.21
CA GLU A 162 16.48 4.20 -12.87
C GLU A 162 17.13 4.30 -11.47
N LYS A 163 16.76 5.26 -10.64
CA LYS A 163 17.17 5.34 -9.24
C LYS A 163 16.13 4.70 -8.33
N ASN A 164 16.38 3.45 -7.94
CA ASN A 164 15.71 2.71 -6.86
C ASN A 164 14.19 2.49 -7.03
N THR A 165 13.82 1.22 -7.21
CA THR A 165 12.46 0.69 -7.43
C THR A 165 11.41 0.98 -6.33
N CYS A 166 11.72 1.78 -5.32
CA CYS A 166 10.91 1.98 -4.13
C CYS A 166 10.68 3.47 -3.78
N GLN A 167 11.09 4.41 -4.64
CA GLN A 167 11.30 5.78 -4.16
C GLN A 167 10.01 6.47 -3.67
N GLU A 168 8.83 6.08 -4.17
CA GLU A 168 7.56 6.75 -3.84
C GLU A 168 6.36 5.80 -3.66
N GLU A 169 6.58 4.48 -3.48
CA GLU A 169 5.48 3.53 -3.31
C GLU A 169 4.60 3.86 -2.09
N ALA A 170 5.22 4.29 -0.98
CA ALA A 170 4.49 4.56 0.24
C ALA A 170 3.54 5.76 0.07
N GLU A 171 4.00 6.82 -0.60
CA GLU A 171 3.13 7.95 -0.94
C GLU A 171 1.97 7.52 -1.86
N LEU A 172 2.24 6.72 -2.90
CA LEU A 172 1.18 6.22 -3.78
C LEU A 172 0.09 5.46 -3.00
N LEU A 173 0.49 4.60 -2.06
CA LEU A 173 -0.45 3.89 -1.19
C LEU A 173 -1.27 4.88 -0.37
N VAL A 174 -0.63 5.85 0.29
CA VAL A 174 -1.31 6.87 1.10
C VAL A 174 -2.31 7.66 0.27
N GLN A 175 -1.90 8.14 -0.91
CA GLN A 175 -2.79 8.91 -1.79
C GLN A 175 -3.98 8.06 -2.26
N THR A 176 -3.75 6.79 -2.60
CA THR A 176 -4.83 5.90 -3.05
C THR A 176 -5.84 5.62 -1.92
N ILE A 177 -5.36 5.40 -0.69
CA ILE A 177 -6.21 5.21 0.50
C ILE A 177 -7.01 6.49 0.76
N TYR A 178 -6.36 7.64 0.80
CA TYR A 178 -7.00 8.92 1.09
C TYR A 178 -8.08 9.29 0.06
N LEU A 179 -7.79 9.10 -1.23
CA LEU A 179 -8.77 9.31 -2.30
C LEU A 179 -9.93 8.31 -2.20
N SER A 180 -9.65 7.05 -1.84
CA SER A 180 -10.68 6.04 -1.64
C SER A 180 -11.57 6.33 -0.44
N ALA A 181 -11.18 7.16 0.52
CA ALA A 181 -12.09 7.65 1.56
C ALA A 181 -13.01 8.80 1.07
N GLY A 182 -12.89 9.21 -0.19
CA GLY A 182 -13.64 10.33 -0.78
C GLY A 182 -13.10 11.70 -0.39
N HIS A 183 -11.93 11.75 0.26
CA HIS A 183 -11.27 13.02 0.52
C HIS A 183 -10.65 13.53 -0.79
N MET A 184 -11.24 14.59 -1.33
CA MET A 184 -10.68 15.24 -2.52
C MET A 184 -9.47 16.09 -2.15
N LYS A 185 -8.42 15.97 -2.96
CA LYS A 185 -7.33 16.93 -2.99
C LYS A 185 -7.91 18.25 -3.53
N HIS A 186 -7.93 19.32 -2.75
CA HIS A 186 -7.65 20.62 -3.36
C HIS A 186 -6.14 20.62 -3.62
N ASP A 187 -5.72 21.05 -4.82
CA ASP A 187 -4.33 20.99 -5.27
C ASP A 187 -3.35 21.66 -4.28
N GLU A 188 -3.87 22.50 -3.37
CA GLU A 188 -3.16 23.19 -2.30
C GLU A 188 -2.47 22.26 -1.28
N ILE A 189 -2.98 21.05 -1.00
CA ILE A 189 -2.36 20.14 0.00
C ILE A 189 -1.04 19.54 -0.52
N LEU A 190 -0.87 19.37 -1.84
CA LEU A 190 0.37 18.82 -2.41
C LEU A 190 1.54 19.81 -2.33
N PHE A 191 1.25 21.11 -2.21
CA PHE A 191 2.24 22.15 -1.98
C PHE A 191 2.43 22.48 -0.49
N ASP A 192 1.70 21.79 0.39
CA ASP A 192 1.87 21.94 1.83
C ASP A 192 3.22 21.33 2.26
N ALA A 193 4.01 22.14 2.97
CA ALA A 193 5.34 21.76 3.41
C ALA A 193 5.33 20.56 4.37
N GLU A 194 4.27 20.40 5.15
CA GLU A 194 4.11 19.28 6.07
C GLU A 194 3.70 18.00 5.34
N TYR A 195 2.79 18.08 4.36
CA TYR A 195 2.48 16.93 3.50
C TYR A 195 3.75 16.41 2.81
N ASN A 196 4.55 17.32 2.24
CA ASN A 196 5.82 16.97 1.61
C ASN A 196 6.80 16.33 2.59
N SER A 197 6.89 16.86 3.82
CA SER A 197 7.72 16.28 4.88
C SER A 197 7.27 14.87 5.26
N LEU A 198 5.96 14.62 5.38
CA LEU A 198 5.39 13.30 5.64
C LEU A 198 5.69 12.33 4.49
N SER A 199 5.53 12.76 3.24
CA SER A 199 5.83 11.93 2.07
C SER A 199 7.31 11.55 2.03
N ILE A 200 8.22 12.53 2.08
CA ILE A 200 9.67 12.29 2.00
C ILE A 200 10.11 11.32 3.09
N LEU A 201 9.67 11.56 4.34
CA LEU A 201 10.08 10.75 5.48
C LEU A 201 9.50 9.33 5.41
N THR A 202 8.22 9.19 5.08
CA THR A 202 7.57 7.87 4.97
C THR A 202 8.19 7.04 3.85
N ASN A 203 8.43 7.64 2.69
CA ASN A 203 9.10 6.96 1.58
C ASN A 203 10.54 6.56 1.93
N LYS A 204 11.30 7.44 2.62
CA LYS A 204 12.65 7.13 3.11
C LYS A 204 12.64 5.90 4.04
N ILE A 205 11.74 5.89 5.03
CA ILE A 205 11.57 4.79 5.98
C ILE A 205 11.24 3.48 5.25
N CYS A 206 10.20 3.49 4.41
CA CYS A 206 9.75 2.30 3.69
C CYS A 206 10.84 1.75 2.76
N ARG A 207 11.62 2.63 2.11
CA ARG A 207 12.77 2.24 1.30
C ARG A 207 13.85 1.55 2.15
N MET A 208 14.26 2.16 3.26
CA MET A 208 15.27 1.59 4.14
C MET A 208 14.84 0.24 4.73
N LEU A 209 13.56 0.10 5.07
CA LEU A 209 12.97 -1.16 5.56
C LEU A 209 12.96 -2.26 4.49
N ASN A 210 12.65 -1.92 3.23
CA ASN A 210 12.73 -2.84 2.11
C ASN A 210 14.17 -3.25 1.79
N GLU A 211 15.11 -2.32 1.82
CA GLU A 211 16.55 -2.60 1.67
C GLU A 211 17.03 -3.57 2.76
N LEU A 212 16.66 -3.35 4.02
CA LEU A 212 16.99 -4.27 5.11
C LEU A 212 16.40 -5.66 4.92
N GLN A 213 15.18 -5.76 4.40
CA GLN A 213 14.54 -7.04 4.14
C GLN A 213 15.28 -7.81 3.02
N ASN A 214 15.66 -7.13 1.94
CA ASN A 214 16.44 -7.72 0.86
C ASN A 214 17.86 -8.11 1.30
N ASP A 215 18.50 -7.29 2.15
CA ASP A 215 19.80 -7.57 2.74
C ASP A 215 19.74 -8.84 3.62
N LYS A 216 18.67 -9.04 4.40
CA LYS A 216 18.47 -10.27 5.21
C LYS A 216 18.34 -11.52 4.35
N ILE A 217 17.54 -11.45 3.28
CA ILE A 217 17.35 -12.56 2.33
C ILE A 217 18.68 -12.92 1.65
N SER A 218 19.52 -11.92 1.37
CA SER A 218 20.83 -12.11 0.72
C SER A 218 21.93 -12.56 1.71
N ALA A 219 21.85 -12.17 2.98
CA ALA A 219 22.86 -12.48 4.01
C ALA A 219 22.80 -13.93 4.51
N ASP A 220 21.68 -14.63 4.33
CA ASP A 220 21.63 -16.10 4.47
C ASP A 220 22.53 -16.82 3.43
N GLN A 221 23.11 -16.07 2.47
CA GLN A 221 24.05 -16.56 1.46
C GLN A 221 25.52 -16.15 1.69
N TRP A 222 25.82 -15.13 2.52
CA TRP A 222 27.20 -14.80 2.93
C TRP A 222 27.23 -13.79 4.10
N CYS A 223 27.99 -14.10 5.16
CA CYS A 223 28.07 -13.31 6.39
C CYS A 223 28.42 -11.82 6.19
N SER A 224 27.59 -10.90 6.70
CA SER A 224 28.04 -9.55 7.06
C SER A 224 27.13 -8.91 8.13
N ARG A 225 27.63 -8.81 9.37
CA ARG A 225 26.88 -8.32 10.56
C ARG A 225 27.12 -6.84 10.90
N THR A 226 27.96 -6.12 10.15
CA THR A 226 28.47 -4.80 10.58
C THR A 226 27.70 -3.60 10.02
N THR A 227 27.00 -3.71 8.89
CA THR A 227 26.23 -2.60 8.27
C THR A 227 24.79 -2.47 8.76
N GLY A 228 24.20 -3.55 9.29
CA GLY A 228 22.80 -3.58 9.73
C GLY A 228 22.50 -2.71 10.96
N SER A 229 23.48 -2.51 11.85
CA SER A 229 23.28 -1.77 13.11
C SER A 229 23.09 -0.26 12.91
N SER A 230 23.75 0.33 11.91
CA SER A 230 23.61 1.78 11.61
C SER A 230 22.27 2.05 10.94
N LYS A 231 21.93 1.28 9.89
CA LYS A 231 20.66 1.41 9.17
C LYS A 231 19.45 1.24 10.10
N ALA A 232 19.51 0.26 11.02
CA ALA A 232 18.44 0.05 11.99
C ALA A 232 18.26 1.27 12.91
N THR A 233 19.37 1.84 13.41
CA THR A 233 19.33 3.06 14.24
C THR A 233 18.72 4.24 13.48
N ASP A 234 19.10 4.43 12.21
CA ASP A 234 18.57 5.50 11.37
C ASP A 234 17.05 5.35 11.14
N ILE A 235 16.56 4.12 10.93
CA ILE A 235 15.13 3.84 10.80
C ILE A 235 14.37 4.20 12.08
N GLU A 236 14.92 3.86 13.25
CA GLU A 236 14.28 4.20 14.53
C GLU A 236 14.18 5.72 14.73
N LEU A 237 15.24 6.46 14.38
CA LEU A 237 15.23 7.93 14.44
C LEU A 237 14.21 8.53 13.47
N ASP A 238 14.16 8.03 12.23
CA ASP A 238 13.18 8.48 11.24
C ASP A 238 11.75 8.13 11.64
N MET A 239 11.51 6.94 12.23
CA MET A 239 10.21 6.55 12.78
C MET A 239 9.78 7.46 13.94
N GLN A 240 10.70 7.84 14.83
CA GLN A 240 10.42 8.82 15.89
C GLN A 240 10.07 10.20 15.30
N ALA A 241 10.79 10.65 14.28
CA ALA A 241 10.47 11.88 13.57
C ALA A 241 9.08 11.81 12.90
N LEU A 242 8.70 10.67 12.32
CA LEU A 242 7.39 10.46 11.73
C LEU A 242 6.27 10.53 12.78
N VAL A 243 6.47 9.88 13.95
CA VAL A 243 5.53 9.99 15.08
C VAL A 243 5.35 11.45 15.50
N ASN A 244 6.44 12.22 15.60
CA ASN A 244 6.38 13.63 15.95
C ASN A 244 5.62 14.47 14.91
N LEU A 245 5.77 14.19 13.61
CA LEU A 245 5.01 14.88 12.56
C LEU A 245 3.52 14.53 12.60
N VAL A 246 3.17 13.28 12.93
CA VAL A 246 1.79 12.78 12.89
C VAL A 246 0.98 13.18 14.13
N PHE A 247 1.63 13.22 15.29
CA PHE A 247 0.97 13.49 16.59
C PHE A 247 1.40 14.82 17.22
N GLY A 248 2.30 15.57 16.57
CA GLY A 248 2.73 16.88 17.03
C GLY A 248 1.64 17.93 16.89
N ASN A 249 1.52 18.80 17.90
CA ASN A 249 0.55 19.91 17.92
C ASN A 249 1.05 21.11 17.11
N TYR A 250 1.31 20.92 15.81
CA TYR A 250 1.67 22.01 14.90
C TYR A 250 0.42 22.56 14.23
N SER A 251 0.34 23.89 14.04
CA SER A 251 -0.73 24.51 13.26
C SER A 251 -0.58 24.08 11.79
N SER A 252 -1.42 23.13 11.39
CA SER A 252 -1.27 22.34 10.18
C SER A 252 -2.54 22.46 9.35
N ASN A 253 -2.40 22.74 8.06
CA ASN A 253 -3.51 22.64 7.11
C ASN A 253 -3.75 21.19 6.66
N VAL A 254 -2.83 20.27 6.98
CA VAL A 254 -2.93 18.84 6.65
C VAL A 254 -3.93 18.16 7.57
N ASN A 255 -4.89 17.45 6.97
CA ASN A 255 -5.90 16.69 7.72
C ASN A 255 -5.25 15.61 8.60
N GLN A 256 -5.70 15.48 9.84
CA GLN A 256 -5.23 14.42 10.74
C GLN A 256 -5.41 13.01 10.15
N ASP A 257 -6.47 12.78 9.38
CA ASP A 257 -6.73 11.48 8.74
C ASP A 257 -5.58 11.08 7.79
N ILE A 258 -5.06 12.01 6.98
CA ILE A 258 -3.97 11.68 6.06
C ILE A 258 -2.65 11.44 6.82
N LYS A 259 -2.42 12.15 7.94
CA LYS A 259 -1.26 11.90 8.81
C LYS A 259 -1.31 10.47 9.38
N GLN A 260 -2.49 10.05 9.84
CA GLN A 260 -2.68 8.68 10.33
C GLN A 260 -2.46 7.63 9.24
N ILE A 261 -2.86 7.90 8.00
CA ILE A 261 -2.62 6.99 6.86
C ILE A 261 -1.11 6.87 6.58
N PHE A 262 -0.35 7.97 6.56
CA PHE A 262 1.13 7.91 6.44
C PHE A 262 1.74 7.02 7.51
N PHE A 263 1.33 7.21 8.77
CA PHE A 263 1.83 6.41 9.88
C PHE A 263 1.43 4.94 9.76
N ALA A 264 0.18 4.64 9.40
CA ALA A 264 -0.30 3.29 9.21
C ALA A 264 0.49 2.56 8.11
N VAL A 265 0.73 3.24 6.97
CA VAL A 265 1.55 2.68 5.89
C VAL A 265 2.96 2.37 6.39
N ALA A 266 3.67 3.32 7.01
CA ALA A 266 5.00 3.07 7.57
C ALA A 266 5.02 1.88 8.55
N LYS A 267 4.04 1.78 9.44
CA LYS A 267 3.92 0.67 10.39
C LYS A 267 3.81 -0.69 9.70
N THR A 268 3.12 -0.79 8.57
CA THR A 268 3.01 -2.08 7.85
C THR A 268 4.35 -2.53 7.29
N PHE A 269 5.15 -1.62 6.73
CA PHE A 269 6.51 -1.93 6.28
C PHE A 269 7.40 -2.30 7.47
N TYR A 270 7.30 -1.53 8.57
CA TYR A 270 8.09 -1.79 9.77
C TYR A 270 7.79 -3.18 10.34
N TYR A 271 6.50 -3.53 10.43
CA TYR A 271 6.04 -4.83 10.89
C TYR A 271 6.58 -5.97 10.00
N THR A 272 6.47 -5.88 8.67
CA THR A 272 6.95 -6.94 7.78
C THR A 272 8.46 -7.14 7.78
N THR A 273 9.24 -6.10 8.08
CA THR A 273 10.71 -6.19 8.14
C THR A 273 11.21 -6.84 9.45
N HIS A 274 10.44 -6.72 10.54
CA HIS A 274 10.85 -7.16 11.87
C HIS A 274 10.23 -8.47 12.33
N ILE A 275 9.10 -8.87 11.76
CA ILE A 275 8.37 -10.07 12.14
C ILE A 275 8.65 -11.21 11.15
N THR A 276 8.90 -12.41 11.67
CA THR A 276 9.17 -13.59 10.83
C THR A 276 7.91 -14.06 10.12
N GLU A 277 8.10 -14.81 9.03
CA GLU A 277 7.00 -15.33 8.23
C GLU A 277 6.06 -16.24 9.02
N GLU A 278 6.59 -17.06 9.94
CA GLU A 278 5.78 -17.95 10.80
C GLU A 278 4.90 -17.16 11.77
N VAL A 279 5.43 -16.05 12.31
CA VAL A 279 4.66 -15.18 13.22
C VAL A 279 3.61 -14.39 12.45
N ILE A 280 3.91 -13.96 11.21
CA ILE A 280 2.91 -13.35 10.32
C ILE A 280 1.77 -14.34 10.05
N ASP A 281 2.08 -15.61 9.72
CA ASP A 281 1.06 -16.64 9.47
C ASP A 281 0.20 -16.89 10.72
N PHE A 282 0.82 -16.91 11.91
CA PHE A 282 0.09 -17.01 13.18
C PHE A 282 -0.81 -15.80 13.42
N HIS A 283 -0.33 -14.57 13.19
CA HIS A 283 -1.13 -13.35 13.33
C HIS A 283 -2.30 -13.33 12.34
N ILE A 284 -2.08 -13.72 11.08
CA ILE A 284 -3.13 -13.86 10.06
C ILE A 284 -4.20 -14.83 10.53
N SER A 285 -3.79 -16.02 11.00
CA SER A 285 -4.72 -17.04 11.52
C SER A 285 -5.58 -16.48 12.65
N LYS A 286 -4.95 -15.79 13.61
CA LYS A 286 -5.64 -15.19 14.76
C LYS A 286 -6.59 -14.07 14.34
N VAL A 287 -6.11 -13.13 13.54
CA VAL A 287 -6.81 -11.89 13.26
C VAL A 287 -7.93 -12.08 12.25
N LEU A 288 -7.72 -12.85 11.19
CA LEU A 288 -8.70 -13.00 10.11
C LEU A 288 -9.61 -14.22 10.27
N PHE A 289 -9.14 -15.29 10.93
CA PHE A 289 -9.78 -16.60 10.82
C PHE A 289 -10.20 -17.24 12.14
N GLN A 290 -9.82 -16.69 13.30
CA GLN A 290 -10.21 -17.23 14.61
C GLN A 290 -11.09 -16.22 15.36
N GLN A 291 -12.35 -16.60 15.61
CA GLN A 291 -13.29 -15.78 16.40
C GLN A 291 -12.90 -15.73 17.88
N VAL A 292 -13.31 -14.66 18.55
CA VAL A 292 -13.05 -14.35 19.98
C VAL A 292 -14.25 -14.67 20.87
#